data_AF-A0A962DWJ0-F1
#
_entry.id   AF-A0A962DWJ0-F1
#
_cell.length_a   1.000
_cell.length_b   1.000
_cell.length_c   1.000
_cell.angle_alpha   90.00
_cell.angle_beta   90.00
_cell.angle_gamma   90.00
#
_symmetry.space_group_name_H-M   'P 1'
#
loop_
_entity.id
_entity.type
_entity.pdbx_description
1 polymer ?
#
loop_
_entity_poly.entity_id
_entity_poly.type
_entity_poly.pdbx_seq_one_letter_code
_entity_poly.pdbx_strand_id
1 'polypeptide(L)'
;NLKAVVQAILLDREARYGHWDNPDTFGKLREPLLRITHLWRAMGARHQCGNDYQAGNTIFHYANQPYRYAGYVTAWGTSDSIYGNGVGQAPLNSPTVFNFFKPSYLPPGEMAAAGLLGPEFQINTDTLIVNSTNSTAGKTWGFDLLDACDPNDDTGEVKINRAQDFALAGSANGGPGDPADRLVDAYNRRFMAGQMTPFMRQTLLSVLNPIGIADGADWKRRRISRALLLIQTSAEYMIQK
;
A
#
# COMPACT_ATOMS: atom_id res chain seq x y z
N ASN A 1 -7.79 25.88 25.57
CA ASN A 1 -8.11 24.45 25.76
C ASN A 1 -7.59 23.54 24.65
N LEU A 2 -7.84 23.76 23.35
CA LEU A 2 -7.32 22.87 22.30
C LEU A 2 -5.78 22.77 22.28
N LYS A 3 -5.07 23.89 22.47
CA LYS A 3 -3.59 23.91 22.58
C LYS A 3 -3.07 22.94 23.65
N ALA A 4 -3.69 22.94 24.83
CA ALA A 4 -3.30 22.06 25.93
C ALA A 4 -3.58 20.58 25.61
N VAL A 5 -4.72 20.27 24.99
CA VAL A 5 -5.07 18.90 24.58
C VAL A 5 -4.09 18.39 23.52
N VAL A 6 -3.82 19.19 22.48
CA VAL A 6 -2.85 18.82 21.43
C VAL A 6 -1.45 18.63 22.03
N GLN A 7 -1.03 19.52 22.94
CA GLN A 7 0.25 19.39 23.62
C GLN A 7 0.30 18.12 24.48
N ALA A 8 -0.77 17.78 25.21
CA ALA A 8 -0.84 16.57 26.00
C ALA A 8 -0.72 15.32 25.11
N ILE A 9 -1.45 15.25 24.00
CA ILE A 9 -1.41 14.11 23.06
C ILE A 9 -0.01 13.97 22.43
N LEU A 10 0.56 15.06 21.91
CA LEU A 10 1.84 15.01 21.19
C LEU A 10 3.06 14.83 22.11
N LEU A 11 2.94 15.25 23.38
CA LEU A 11 4.00 15.09 24.38
C LEU A 11 3.80 13.89 25.30
N ASP A 12 2.74 13.11 25.08
CA ASP A 12 2.50 11.89 25.84
C ASP A 12 3.69 10.93 25.70
N ARG A 13 4.04 10.25 26.79
CA ARG A 13 5.16 9.31 26.80
C ARG A 13 4.91 8.17 25.82
N GLU A 14 3.70 7.64 25.77
CA GLU A 14 3.33 6.57 24.85
C GLU A 14 3.49 7.04 23.40
N ALA A 15 2.99 8.23 23.06
CA ALA A 15 3.10 8.80 21.72
C ALA A 15 4.55 9.01 21.26
N ARG A 16 5.47 9.30 22.19
CA ARG A 16 6.88 9.59 21.86
C ARG A 16 7.81 8.38 21.97
N TYR A 17 7.56 7.50 22.94
CA TYR A 17 8.49 6.43 23.33
C TYR A 17 7.84 5.04 23.35
N GLY A 18 6.55 4.90 23.08
CA GLY A 18 5.86 3.62 23.16
C GLY A 18 6.46 2.55 22.25
N HIS A 19 6.99 2.91 21.07
CA HIS A 19 7.71 1.98 20.19
C HIS A 19 9.02 1.44 20.76
N TRP A 20 9.65 2.15 21.71
CA TRP A 20 10.83 1.69 22.44
C TRP A 20 10.45 0.95 23.72
N ASP A 21 9.47 1.48 24.46
CA ASP A 21 9.05 0.96 25.76
C ASP A 21 8.26 -0.36 25.63
N ASN A 22 7.46 -0.51 24.58
CA ASN A 22 6.59 -1.67 24.33
C ASN A 22 6.66 -2.13 22.85
N PRO A 23 7.82 -2.56 22.35
CA PRO A 23 8.03 -2.82 20.92
C PRO A 23 7.13 -3.90 20.31
N ASP A 24 6.62 -4.81 21.15
CA ASP A 24 5.79 -5.95 20.77
C ASP A 24 4.29 -5.62 20.70
N THR A 25 3.83 -4.62 21.46
CA THR A 25 2.41 -4.24 21.54
C THR A 25 2.14 -2.82 21.01
N PHE A 26 3.19 -2.04 20.75
CA PHE A 26 3.05 -0.68 20.25
C PHE A 26 2.76 -0.64 18.75
N GLY A 27 1.87 0.28 18.40
CA GLY A 27 1.43 0.54 17.04
C GLY A 27 0.00 0.10 16.83
N LYS A 28 -0.46 0.26 15.60
CA LYS A 28 -1.81 -0.13 15.20
C LYS A 28 -1.78 -0.87 13.88
N LEU A 29 -2.82 -1.65 13.62
CA LEU A 29 -2.99 -2.26 12.31
C LEU A 29 -3.22 -1.16 11.27
N ARG A 30 -2.47 -1.23 10.16
CA ARG A 30 -2.63 -0.33 9.03
C ARG A 30 -3.90 -0.69 8.27
N GLU A 31 -4.79 0.30 8.17
CA GLU A 31 -6.03 0.16 7.42
C GLU A 31 -5.75 -0.20 5.94
N PRO A 32 -6.55 -1.07 5.32
CA PRO A 32 -6.38 -1.44 3.91
C PRO A 32 -6.33 -0.24 2.95
N LEU A 33 -7.14 0.80 3.17
CA LEU A 33 -7.09 2.03 2.37
C LEU A 33 -5.79 2.81 2.58
N LEU A 34 -5.30 2.89 3.82
CA LEU A 34 -4.03 3.55 4.13
C LEU A 34 -2.85 2.82 3.50
N ARG A 35 -2.90 1.48 3.43
CA ARG A 35 -1.88 0.69 2.73
C ARG A 35 -1.75 1.07 1.26
N ILE A 36 -2.86 1.04 0.51
CA ILE A 36 -2.83 1.37 -0.93
C ILE A 36 -2.49 2.83 -1.17
N THR A 37 -3.05 3.76 -0.39
CA THR A 37 -2.77 5.19 -0.58
C THR A 37 -1.33 5.54 -0.21
N HIS A 38 -0.74 4.85 0.76
CA HIS A 38 0.69 4.97 1.05
C HIS A 38 1.55 4.48 -0.12
N LEU A 39 1.24 3.29 -0.67
CA LEU A 39 1.91 2.77 -1.89
C LEU A 39 1.85 3.78 -3.03
N TRP A 40 0.68 4.34 -3.29
CA TRP A 40 0.48 5.30 -4.37
C TRP A 40 1.27 6.58 -4.16
N ARG A 41 1.25 7.16 -2.96
CA ARG A 41 2.03 8.36 -2.66
C ARG A 41 3.53 8.10 -2.76
N ALA A 42 3.99 7.00 -2.18
CA ALA A 42 5.39 6.60 -2.16
C ALA A 42 5.92 6.31 -3.58
N MET A 43 5.08 5.79 -4.47
CA MET A 43 5.46 5.44 -5.83
C MET A 43 5.03 6.48 -6.87
N GLY A 44 4.65 7.69 -6.45
CA GLY A 44 4.31 8.79 -7.36
C GLY A 44 3.18 8.45 -8.33
N ALA A 45 2.15 7.76 -7.83
CA ALA A 45 1.07 7.27 -8.68
C ALA A 45 0.29 8.42 -9.33
N ARG A 46 -0.12 8.20 -10.59
CA ARG A 46 -0.92 9.15 -11.36
C ARG A 46 -2.06 8.41 -12.05
N HIS A 47 -3.19 9.08 -12.20
CA HIS A 47 -4.20 8.64 -13.15
C HIS A 47 -3.70 8.94 -14.56
N GLN A 48 -3.78 7.95 -15.44
CA GLN A 48 -3.37 8.04 -16.84
C GLN A 48 -4.23 7.06 -17.65
N CYS A 49 -4.38 7.34 -18.95
CA CYS A 49 -5.31 6.65 -19.84
C CYS A 49 -6.78 7.01 -19.50
N GLY A 50 -7.74 6.46 -20.25
CA GLY A 50 -9.15 6.86 -20.15
C GLY A 50 -9.58 7.78 -21.29
N ASN A 51 -10.83 7.60 -21.72
CA ASN A 51 -11.46 8.41 -22.76
C ASN A 51 -12.76 9.01 -22.21
N ASP A 52 -13.07 10.24 -22.58
CA ASP A 52 -14.38 10.80 -22.26
C ASP A 52 -15.46 9.99 -22.99
N TYR A 53 -16.48 9.56 -22.25
CA TYR A 53 -17.59 8.79 -22.81
C TYR A 53 -18.74 9.73 -23.14
N GLN A 54 -19.27 9.67 -24.36
CA GLN A 54 -20.42 10.48 -24.77
C GLN A 54 -21.66 9.61 -24.92
N ALA A 55 -22.72 9.93 -24.17
CA ALA A 55 -24.05 9.36 -24.35
C ALA A 55 -25.06 10.44 -24.74
N GLY A 56 -25.40 10.48 -26.04
CA GLY A 56 -26.22 11.55 -26.61
C GLY A 56 -25.54 12.91 -26.45
N ASN A 57 -26.20 13.84 -25.75
CA ASN A 57 -25.67 15.19 -25.48
C ASN A 57 -24.89 15.28 -24.14
N THR A 58 -24.76 14.18 -23.40
CA THR A 58 -24.04 14.16 -22.12
C THR A 58 -22.63 13.63 -22.34
N ILE A 59 -21.62 14.41 -21.92
CA ILE A 59 -20.22 13.99 -21.90
C ILE A 59 -19.85 13.61 -20.47
N PHE A 60 -19.42 12.38 -20.29
CA PHE A 60 -18.85 11.88 -19.05
C PHE A 60 -17.33 12.01 -19.12
N HIS A 61 -16.78 12.96 -18.36
CA HIS A 61 -15.36 13.28 -18.37
C HIS A 61 -14.51 12.26 -17.60
N TYR A 62 -14.33 11.06 -18.13
CA TYR A 62 -13.57 10.00 -17.47
C TYR A 62 -12.06 10.19 -17.57
N ALA A 63 -11.56 10.88 -18.61
CA ALA A 63 -10.13 11.13 -18.79
C ALA A 63 -9.53 12.07 -17.72
N ASN A 64 -10.36 12.83 -17.01
CA ASN A 64 -9.95 13.83 -16.01
C ASN A 64 -10.51 13.54 -14.60
N GLN A 65 -10.73 12.26 -14.25
CA GLN A 65 -11.26 11.85 -12.95
C GLN A 65 -10.18 11.21 -12.05
N PRO A 66 -9.39 12.00 -11.31
CA PRO A 66 -8.39 11.48 -10.37
C PRO A 66 -9.01 10.75 -9.16
N TYR A 67 -10.34 10.78 -8.99
CA TYR A 67 -11.06 10.25 -7.82
C TYR A 67 -11.45 8.76 -7.93
N ARG A 68 -10.89 8.00 -8.87
CA ARG A 68 -11.11 6.55 -8.97
C ARG A 68 -10.22 5.83 -7.96
N TYR A 69 -10.77 5.64 -6.76
CA TYR A 69 -10.07 5.17 -5.56
C TYR A 69 -9.79 3.65 -5.53
N ALA A 70 -9.03 3.25 -4.50
CA ALA A 70 -8.46 1.94 -4.19
C ALA A 70 -9.33 0.72 -4.52
N GLY A 71 -9.22 0.21 -5.75
CA GLY A 71 -9.89 -1.03 -6.18
C GLY A 71 -11.34 -0.84 -6.62
N TYR A 72 -11.76 0.40 -6.85
CA TYR A 72 -13.01 0.75 -7.51
C TYR A 72 -12.67 1.32 -8.88
N VAL A 73 -12.84 0.52 -9.93
CA VAL A 73 -12.66 0.99 -11.32
C VAL A 73 -13.64 2.14 -11.61
N THR A 74 -14.76 2.20 -10.89
CA THR A 74 -15.71 3.32 -10.89
C THR A 74 -16.13 3.68 -9.46
N ALA A 75 -16.45 4.95 -9.21
CA ALA A 75 -16.99 5.43 -7.92
C ALA A 75 -18.32 4.75 -7.47
N TRP A 76 -18.89 3.88 -8.31
CA TRP A 76 -20.23 3.29 -8.16
C TRP A 76 -20.30 1.76 -8.24
N GLY A 77 -19.17 1.08 -8.05
CA GLY A 77 -19.17 -0.39 -8.01
C GLY A 77 -19.10 -1.00 -9.40
N THR A 78 -17.87 -1.19 -9.84
CA THR A 78 -17.53 -2.28 -10.76
C THR A 78 -16.46 -3.08 -10.04
N SER A 79 -16.72 -4.38 -9.91
CA SER A 79 -15.77 -5.34 -9.36
C SER A 79 -14.42 -5.19 -10.06
N ASP A 80 -13.34 -5.01 -9.29
CA ASP A 80 -12.00 -5.36 -9.76
C ASP A 80 -11.98 -6.89 -9.88
N SER A 81 -12.49 -7.39 -11.00
CA SER A 81 -12.60 -8.83 -11.28
C SER A 81 -11.24 -9.48 -11.51
N ILE A 82 -10.17 -8.69 -11.65
CA ILE A 82 -8.84 -9.18 -11.97
C ILE A 82 -8.02 -9.40 -10.68
N TYR A 83 -8.18 -8.58 -9.64
CA TYR A 83 -7.36 -8.71 -8.40
C TYR A 83 -8.10 -8.56 -7.06
N GLY A 84 -9.42 -8.74 -7.03
CA GLY A 84 -10.22 -8.86 -5.79
C GLY A 84 -10.99 -7.59 -5.42
N ASN A 85 -12.08 -7.76 -4.67
CA ASN A 85 -12.99 -6.67 -4.28
C ASN A 85 -12.33 -5.69 -3.29
N GLY A 86 -11.66 -4.66 -3.81
CA GLY A 86 -11.32 -3.42 -3.10
C GLY A 86 -10.61 -3.54 -1.74
N VAL A 87 -10.65 -2.44 -1.00
CA VAL A 87 -10.07 -2.31 0.36
C VAL A 87 -11.13 -2.20 1.47
N GLY A 88 -12.40 -2.45 1.13
CA GLY A 88 -13.51 -2.40 2.10
C GLY A 88 -13.79 -1.00 2.69
N GLN A 89 -13.11 0.02 2.18
CA GLN A 89 -13.19 1.40 2.64
C GLN A 89 -13.16 2.33 1.42
N ALA A 90 -13.96 3.38 1.44
CA ALA A 90 -13.92 4.43 0.43
C ALA A 90 -14.07 5.81 1.09
N PRO A 91 -13.36 6.84 0.62
CA PRO A 91 -13.51 8.18 1.16
C PRO A 91 -14.97 8.63 1.18
N LEU A 92 -15.39 9.24 2.28
CA LEU A 92 -16.76 9.72 2.51
C LEU A 92 -17.84 8.64 2.50
N ASN A 93 -17.47 7.36 2.51
CA ASN A 93 -18.40 6.22 2.49
C ASN A 93 -18.33 5.38 3.77
N SER A 94 -18.21 6.04 4.92
CA SER A 94 -18.27 5.36 6.22
C SER A 94 -19.70 4.88 6.48
N PRO A 95 -19.90 3.63 6.94
CA PRO A 95 -21.23 3.10 7.23
C PRO A 95 -21.90 3.79 8.43
N THR A 96 -21.14 4.52 9.26
CA THR A 96 -21.63 5.24 10.43
C THR A 96 -21.02 6.63 10.53
N VAL A 97 -21.60 7.49 11.38
CA VAL A 97 -21.03 8.79 11.74
C VAL A 97 -19.74 8.70 12.57
N PHE A 98 -19.41 7.51 13.08
CA PHE A 98 -18.29 7.29 13.99
C PHE A 98 -17.01 6.79 13.31
N ASN A 99 -17.05 6.50 11.99
CA ASN A 99 -16.02 5.85 11.15
C ASN A 99 -16.35 4.38 10.80
N PHE A 100 -15.45 3.71 10.06
CA PHE A 100 -15.56 2.31 9.60
C PHE A 100 -15.52 1.27 10.74
N PHE A 101 -15.01 1.64 11.91
CA PHE A 101 -14.85 0.78 13.08
C PHE A 101 -15.07 1.57 14.37
N LYS A 102 -15.30 0.86 15.47
CA LYS A 102 -15.55 1.42 16.80
C LYS A 102 -14.21 1.76 17.48
N PRO A 103 -14.05 2.97 18.04
CA PRO A 103 -12.83 3.36 18.75
C PRO A 103 -12.46 2.44 19.94
N SER A 104 -13.44 1.76 20.53
CA SER A 104 -13.26 0.87 21.68
C SER A 104 -13.33 -0.63 21.32
N TYR A 105 -13.17 -0.99 20.04
CA TYR A 105 -13.19 -2.40 19.65
C TYR A 105 -11.97 -3.15 20.22
N LEU A 106 -12.27 -4.25 20.90
CA LEU A 106 -11.32 -5.20 21.46
C LEU A 106 -11.29 -6.44 20.57
N PRO A 107 -10.19 -6.69 19.84
CA PRO A 107 -10.05 -7.90 19.05
C PRO A 107 -10.09 -9.14 19.98
N PRO A 108 -10.87 -10.18 19.64
CA PRO A 108 -10.95 -11.38 20.47
C PRO A 108 -9.59 -12.07 20.59
N GLY A 109 -9.38 -12.82 21.67
CA GLY A 109 -8.15 -13.57 21.93
C GLY A 109 -7.17 -12.82 22.83
N GLU A 110 -5.88 -12.91 22.51
CA GLU A 110 -4.78 -12.40 23.33
C GLU A 110 -4.83 -10.88 23.55
N MET A 111 -5.27 -10.11 22.55
CA MET A 111 -5.43 -8.65 22.68
C MET A 111 -6.51 -8.29 23.69
N ALA A 112 -7.70 -8.91 23.61
CA ALA A 112 -8.76 -8.70 24.60
C ALA A 112 -8.34 -9.14 26.01
N ALA A 113 -7.62 -10.26 26.13
CA ALA A 113 -7.09 -10.71 27.42
C ALA A 113 -6.07 -9.73 28.02
N ALA A 114 -5.29 -9.04 27.18
CA ALA A 114 -4.36 -7.98 27.56
C ALA A 114 -5.03 -6.59 27.71
N GLY A 115 -6.34 -6.46 27.44
CA GLY A 115 -7.05 -5.18 27.45
C GLY A 115 -6.62 -4.20 26.36
N LEU A 116 -6.00 -4.69 25.27
CA LEU A 116 -5.47 -3.87 24.18
C LEU A 116 -6.56 -3.58 23.13
N LEU A 117 -6.79 -2.30 22.88
CA LEU A 117 -7.69 -1.84 21.82
C LEU A 117 -7.06 -2.07 20.45
N GLY A 118 -7.86 -2.52 19.49
CA GLY A 118 -7.43 -2.69 18.10
C GLY A 118 -8.54 -2.32 17.12
N PRO A 119 -8.98 -1.05 17.06
CA PRO A 119 -10.15 -0.63 16.28
C PRO A 119 -10.13 -1.11 14.83
N GLU A 120 -8.99 -0.97 14.16
CA GLU A 120 -8.80 -1.33 12.75
C GLU A 120 -8.98 -2.84 12.47
N PHE A 121 -8.79 -3.71 13.47
CA PHE A 121 -9.06 -5.14 13.31
C PHE A 121 -10.54 -5.45 13.09
N GLN A 122 -11.46 -4.57 13.50
CA GLN A 122 -12.90 -4.81 13.34
C GLN A 122 -13.32 -4.95 11.86
N ILE A 123 -12.63 -4.26 10.96
CA ILE A 123 -12.90 -4.34 9.52
C ILE A 123 -12.02 -5.35 8.81
N ASN A 124 -10.92 -5.80 9.43
CA ASN A 124 -9.95 -6.69 8.83
C ASN A 124 -10.38 -8.16 8.95
N THR A 125 -11.50 -8.50 8.31
CA THR A 125 -12.03 -9.87 8.26
C THR A 125 -11.17 -10.77 7.37
N ASP A 126 -11.28 -12.09 7.53
CA ASP A 126 -10.55 -13.07 6.72
C ASP A 126 -10.68 -12.80 5.22
N THR A 127 -11.91 -12.50 4.76
CA THR A 127 -12.19 -12.15 3.37
C THR A 127 -11.50 -10.84 2.95
N LEU A 128 -11.53 -9.81 3.79
CA LEU A 128 -10.93 -8.53 3.45
C LEU A 128 -9.40 -8.59 3.45
N ILE A 129 -8.79 -9.38 4.35
CA ILE A 129 -7.34 -9.61 4.37
C ILE A 129 -6.91 -10.19 3.02
N VAL A 130 -7.57 -11.27 2.56
CA VAL A 130 -7.24 -11.91 1.28
C VAL A 130 -7.46 -10.96 0.10
N ASN A 131 -8.63 -10.34 0.01
CA ASN A 131 -8.97 -9.44 -1.10
C ASN A 131 -8.05 -8.23 -1.17
N SER A 132 -7.83 -7.56 -0.04
CA SER A 132 -6.98 -6.38 -0.01
C SER A 132 -5.53 -6.74 -0.36
N THR A 133 -5.04 -7.91 0.09
CA THR A 133 -3.69 -8.41 -0.20
C THR A 133 -3.54 -8.68 -1.68
N ASN A 134 -4.48 -9.40 -2.30
CA ASN A 134 -4.51 -9.64 -3.74
C ASN A 134 -4.58 -8.33 -4.53
N SER A 135 -5.41 -7.37 -4.11
CA SER A 135 -5.55 -6.08 -4.79
C SER A 135 -4.25 -5.27 -4.69
N THR A 136 -3.61 -5.27 -3.52
CA THR A 136 -2.32 -4.59 -3.33
C THR A 136 -1.23 -5.26 -4.16
N ALA A 137 -1.18 -6.60 -4.15
CA ALA A 137 -0.26 -7.40 -4.96
C ALA A 137 -0.43 -7.08 -6.45
N GLY A 138 -1.66 -7.09 -6.98
CA GLY A 138 -1.96 -6.72 -8.37
C GLY A 138 -1.40 -5.35 -8.73
N LYS A 139 -1.57 -4.35 -7.85
CA LYS A 139 -1.01 -2.99 -8.05
C LYS A 139 0.51 -2.93 -7.93
N THR A 140 1.15 -3.83 -7.18
CA THR A 140 2.62 -3.92 -7.13
C THR A 140 3.23 -4.53 -8.39
N TRP A 141 2.48 -5.25 -9.21
CA TRP A 141 2.97 -5.85 -10.46
C TRP A 141 2.47 -5.17 -11.73
N GLY A 142 1.20 -4.73 -11.74
CA GLY A 142 0.58 -4.06 -12.87
C GLY A 142 0.67 -2.53 -12.82
N PHE A 143 0.02 -1.90 -13.80
CA PHE A 143 -0.26 -0.46 -13.89
C PHE A 143 0.99 0.40 -13.62
N ASP A 144 2.00 0.31 -14.49
CA ASP A 144 3.16 1.20 -14.50
C ASP A 144 2.95 2.41 -15.42
N LEU A 145 3.50 3.58 -15.10
CA LEU A 145 3.46 4.75 -15.99
C LEU A 145 4.14 4.50 -17.34
N LEU A 146 5.07 3.54 -17.41
CA LEU A 146 5.70 3.11 -18.66
C LEU A 146 4.83 2.15 -19.48
N ASP A 147 3.74 1.63 -18.93
CA ASP A 147 2.82 0.75 -19.66
C ASP A 147 2.01 1.57 -20.67
N ALA A 148 1.96 1.09 -21.91
CA ALA A 148 1.11 1.67 -22.95
C ALA A 148 -0.36 1.73 -22.48
N CYS A 149 -1.08 2.77 -22.89
CA CYS A 149 -2.51 2.83 -22.67
C CYS A 149 -3.23 1.81 -23.56
N ASP A 150 -4.15 1.04 -22.98
CA ASP A 150 -5.10 0.26 -23.77
C ASP A 150 -6.05 1.24 -24.46
N PRO A 151 -6.17 1.23 -25.80
CA PRO A 151 -7.11 2.10 -26.50
C PRO A 151 -8.58 1.83 -26.13
N ASN A 152 -8.88 0.68 -25.54
CA ASN A 152 -10.22 0.31 -25.07
C ASN A 152 -10.43 0.58 -23.56
N ASP A 153 -9.44 1.16 -22.87
CA ASP A 153 -9.63 1.62 -21.50
C ASP A 153 -10.32 3.00 -21.51
N ASP A 154 -11.64 2.98 -21.44
CA ASP A 154 -12.47 4.18 -21.34
C ASP A 154 -12.28 4.92 -20.02
N THR A 155 -11.68 4.30 -19.01
CA THR A 155 -11.74 4.75 -17.62
C THR A 155 -10.44 5.27 -17.04
N GLY A 156 -9.31 4.86 -17.61
CA GLY A 156 -8.00 5.17 -17.09
C GLY A 156 -7.68 4.41 -15.81
N GLU A 157 -6.39 4.34 -15.53
CA GLU A 157 -5.85 3.53 -14.44
C GLU A 157 -5.00 4.41 -13.52
N VAL A 158 -4.97 4.07 -12.23
CA VAL A 158 -3.97 4.63 -11.32
C VAL A 158 -2.69 3.83 -11.48
N LYS A 159 -1.73 4.43 -12.18
CA LYS A 159 -0.44 3.84 -12.53
C LYS A 159 0.67 4.35 -11.60
N ILE A 160 1.56 3.45 -11.15
CA ILE A 160 2.71 3.80 -10.31
C ILE A 160 3.97 4.06 -11.15
N ASN A 161 4.90 4.87 -10.64
CA ASN A 161 6.16 5.15 -11.32
C ASN A 161 7.28 4.23 -10.80
N ARG A 162 7.53 3.06 -11.40
CA ARG A 162 8.70 2.25 -11.02
C ARG A 162 10.00 2.76 -11.62
N ALA A 163 9.93 3.52 -12.71
CA ALA A 163 11.11 4.09 -13.37
C ALA A 163 11.97 4.92 -12.41
N GLN A 164 11.32 5.58 -11.43
CA GLN A 164 12.01 6.34 -10.38
C GLN A 164 13.03 5.52 -9.57
N ASP A 165 12.83 4.20 -9.47
CA ASP A 165 13.67 3.31 -8.66
C ASP A 165 14.59 2.41 -9.49
N PHE A 166 14.63 2.54 -10.83
CA PHE A 166 15.47 1.70 -11.69
C PHE A 166 16.97 1.81 -11.36
N ALA A 167 17.42 2.98 -10.95
CA ALA A 167 18.80 3.18 -10.51
C ALA A 167 19.10 2.46 -9.18
N LEU A 168 18.10 2.31 -8.31
CA LEU A 168 18.20 1.60 -7.04
C LEU A 168 18.14 0.08 -7.22
N ALA A 169 17.35 -0.38 -8.19
CA ALA A 169 17.19 -1.80 -8.51
C ALA A 169 18.48 -2.45 -9.00
N GLY A 170 19.38 -1.68 -9.61
CA GLY A 170 20.75 -2.11 -9.93
C GLY A 170 21.45 -1.18 -10.93
N SER A 171 22.77 -1.23 -10.93
CA SER A 171 23.66 -0.38 -11.75
C SER A 171 24.13 -1.02 -13.06
N ALA A 172 24.05 -2.35 -13.20
CA ALA A 172 24.51 -3.04 -14.41
C ALA A 172 23.60 -4.22 -14.76
N ASN A 173 24.05 -5.45 -14.48
CA ASN A 173 23.40 -6.69 -14.92
C ASN A 173 22.44 -7.28 -13.88
N GLY A 174 22.28 -6.66 -12.70
CA GLY A 174 21.58 -7.30 -11.59
C GLY A 174 22.29 -8.57 -11.13
N GLY A 175 21.53 -9.50 -10.55
CA GLY A 175 22.06 -10.73 -10.00
C GLY A 175 22.92 -10.53 -8.73
N PRO A 176 23.64 -11.56 -8.28
CA PRO A 176 24.47 -11.51 -7.07
C PRO A 176 25.62 -10.50 -7.13
N GLY A 177 26.08 -10.14 -8.34
CA GLY A 177 27.13 -9.14 -8.56
C GLY A 177 26.65 -7.69 -8.51
N ASP A 178 25.34 -7.46 -8.42
CA ASP A 178 24.72 -6.13 -8.26
C ASP A 178 23.59 -6.26 -7.22
N PRO A 179 23.96 -6.34 -5.91
CA PRO A 179 23.01 -6.60 -4.83
C PRO A 179 21.94 -5.51 -4.70
N ALA A 180 20.76 -5.94 -4.22
CA ALA A 180 19.58 -5.09 -4.06
C ALA A 180 19.61 -4.20 -2.80
N ASP A 181 20.73 -4.09 -2.09
CA ASP A 181 20.86 -3.31 -0.84
C ASP A 181 20.36 -1.87 -0.98
N ARG A 182 20.72 -1.20 -2.08
CA ARG A 182 20.29 0.19 -2.36
C ARG A 182 18.77 0.32 -2.44
N LEU A 183 18.11 -0.65 -3.08
CA LEU A 183 16.66 -0.69 -3.19
C LEU A 183 16.03 -0.98 -1.82
N VAL A 184 16.55 -1.97 -1.09
CA VAL A 184 16.03 -2.36 0.23
C VAL A 184 16.21 -1.24 1.26
N ASP A 185 17.34 -0.53 1.25
CA ASP A 185 17.58 0.64 2.11
C ASP A 185 16.62 1.79 1.83
N ALA A 186 16.41 2.09 0.55
CA ALA A 186 15.46 3.12 0.14
C ALA A 186 14.04 2.75 0.56
N TYR A 187 13.65 1.49 0.41
CA TYR A 187 12.31 1.01 0.75
C TYR A 187 12.09 0.87 2.25
N ASN A 188 13.13 0.53 3.02
CA ASN A 188 13.08 0.61 4.47
C ASN A 188 12.69 2.03 4.91
N ARG A 189 13.33 3.06 4.35
CA ARG A 189 12.99 4.47 4.67
C ARG A 189 11.61 4.86 4.16
N ARG A 190 11.29 4.52 2.91
CA ARG A 190 10.07 4.97 2.23
C ARG A 190 8.81 4.28 2.76
N PHE A 191 8.88 3.00 3.10
CA PHE A 191 7.71 2.20 3.47
C PHE A 191 7.66 1.81 4.95
N MET A 192 8.82 1.65 5.60
CA MET A 192 8.92 1.11 6.96
C MET A 192 9.53 2.10 7.95
N ALA A 193 9.63 3.38 7.58
CA ALA A 193 10.18 4.44 8.42
C ALA A 193 11.58 4.14 9.01
N GLY A 194 12.38 3.30 8.34
CA GLY A 194 13.70 2.88 8.82
C GLY A 194 13.70 1.71 9.81
N GLN A 195 12.53 1.15 10.15
CA GLN A 195 12.35 0.13 11.19
C GLN A 195 12.30 -1.31 10.65
N MET A 196 12.67 -1.55 9.39
CA MET A 196 12.75 -2.90 8.83
C MET A 196 13.69 -3.78 9.66
N THR A 197 13.21 -4.95 10.06
CA THR A 197 14.04 -5.86 10.86
C THR A 197 15.18 -6.47 10.03
N PRO A 198 16.25 -6.95 10.68
CA PRO A 198 17.28 -7.72 9.99
C PRO A 198 16.73 -8.97 9.27
N PHE A 199 15.70 -9.60 9.83
CA PHE A 199 15.03 -10.76 9.23
C PHE A 199 14.33 -10.40 7.92
N MET A 200 13.52 -9.33 7.93
CA MET A 200 12.83 -8.85 6.72
C MET A 200 13.83 -8.40 5.66
N ARG A 201 14.89 -7.69 6.07
CA ARG A 201 15.98 -7.29 5.17
C ARG A 201 16.60 -8.51 4.49
N GLN A 202 17.00 -9.52 5.26
CA GLN A 202 17.65 -10.71 4.73
C GLN A 202 16.71 -11.50 3.80
N THR A 203 15.42 -11.56 4.14
CA THR A 203 14.38 -12.19 3.31
C THR A 203 14.21 -11.47 1.98
N LEU A 204 14.21 -10.13 1.98
CA LEU A 204 14.17 -9.35 0.74
C LEU A 204 15.42 -9.60 -0.10
N LEU A 205 16.61 -9.51 0.49
CA LEU A 205 17.87 -9.71 -0.25
C LEU A 205 17.98 -11.11 -0.84
N SER A 206 17.55 -12.16 -0.13
CA SER A 206 17.59 -13.54 -0.64
C SER A 206 16.70 -13.74 -1.87
N VAL A 207 15.56 -13.06 -1.94
CA VAL A 207 14.63 -13.14 -3.09
C VAL A 207 15.04 -12.20 -4.23
N LEU A 208 15.59 -11.03 -3.92
CA LEU A 208 15.86 -9.98 -4.91
C LEU A 208 17.22 -10.12 -5.59
N ASN A 209 18.25 -10.57 -4.87
CA ASN A 209 19.60 -10.68 -5.40
C ASN A 209 19.73 -11.68 -6.56
N PRO A 210 18.99 -12.80 -6.63
CA PRO A 210 19.03 -13.68 -7.80
C PRO A 210 18.53 -13.03 -9.10
N ILE A 211 17.64 -12.03 -9.01
CA ILE A 211 17.01 -11.42 -10.19
C ILE A 211 18.05 -10.58 -10.96
N GLY A 212 18.25 -10.83 -12.25
CA GLY A 212 19.20 -10.08 -13.07
C GLY A 212 18.87 -10.15 -14.55
N ILE A 213 19.83 -9.81 -15.40
CA ILE A 213 19.64 -9.73 -16.87
C ILE A 213 19.20 -11.06 -17.50
N ALA A 214 19.51 -12.19 -16.85
CA ALA A 214 19.05 -13.52 -17.25
C ALA A 214 17.51 -13.66 -17.18
N ASP A 215 16.82 -12.82 -16.39
CA ASP A 215 15.36 -12.79 -16.27
C ASP A 215 14.67 -11.92 -17.34
N GLY A 216 15.44 -11.41 -18.31
CA GLY A 216 14.96 -10.61 -19.44
C GLY A 216 15.18 -9.10 -19.26
N ALA A 217 14.80 -8.33 -20.28
CA ALA A 217 15.03 -6.88 -20.34
C ALA A 217 14.37 -6.11 -19.18
N ASP A 218 13.24 -6.59 -18.67
CA ASP A 218 12.47 -5.96 -17.59
C ASP A 218 12.90 -6.38 -16.18
N TRP A 219 14.07 -7.00 -16.01
CA TRP A 219 14.50 -7.53 -14.71
C TRP A 219 14.48 -6.48 -13.58
N LYS A 220 14.79 -5.21 -13.88
CA LYS A 220 14.72 -4.10 -12.90
C LYS A 220 13.29 -3.89 -12.41
N ARG A 221 12.32 -3.86 -13.34
CA ARG A 221 10.90 -3.75 -13.02
C ARG A 221 10.44 -4.95 -12.19
N ARG A 222 10.84 -6.17 -12.56
CA ARG A 222 10.53 -7.39 -11.81
C ARG A 222 11.09 -7.35 -10.38
N ARG A 223 12.34 -6.91 -10.21
CA ARG A 223 12.99 -6.77 -8.90
C ARG A 223 12.25 -5.75 -8.02
N ILE A 224 11.89 -4.59 -8.58
CA ILE A 224 11.08 -3.57 -7.89
C ILE A 224 9.71 -4.12 -7.50
N SER A 225 8.96 -4.70 -8.44
CA SER A 225 7.63 -5.25 -8.19
C SER A 225 7.65 -6.34 -7.11
N ARG A 226 8.67 -7.20 -7.11
CA ARG A 226 8.86 -8.22 -6.07
C ARG A 226 9.15 -7.60 -4.70
N ALA A 227 10.01 -6.58 -4.64
CA ALA A 227 10.31 -5.88 -3.40
C ALA A 227 9.06 -5.20 -2.82
N LEU A 228 8.31 -4.50 -3.67
CA LEU A 228 7.03 -3.88 -3.30
C LEU A 228 6.04 -4.92 -2.81
N LEU A 229 5.84 -6.03 -3.53
CA LEU A 229 4.93 -7.10 -3.11
C LEU A 229 5.27 -7.58 -1.71
N LEU A 230 6.52 -8.03 -1.49
CA LEU A 230 6.94 -8.63 -0.22
C LEU A 230 6.78 -7.65 0.95
N ILE A 231 7.13 -6.38 0.76
CA ILE A 231 6.94 -5.36 1.79
C ILE A 231 5.45 -5.13 2.03
N GLN A 232 4.69 -4.86 0.98
CA GLN A 232 3.27 -4.51 1.08
C GLN A 232 2.40 -5.64 1.62
N THR A 233 2.85 -6.89 1.61
CA THR A 233 2.12 -8.04 2.18
C THR A 233 2.76 -8.58 3.46
N SER A 234 3.83 -7.96 3.97
CA SER A 234 4.50 -8.41 5.20
C SER A 234 3.76 -7.98 6.46
N ALA A 235 3.81 -8.82 7.51
CA ALA A 235 3.27 -8.48 8.82
C ALA A 235 3.93 -7.23 9.42
N GLU A 236 5.24 -7.05 9.24
CA GLU A 236 5.97 -5.87 9.72
C GLU A 236 5.43 -4.56 9.12
N TYR A 237 5.06 -4.58 7.85
CA TYR A 237 4.46 -3.42 7.20
C TYR A 237 2.95 -3.29 7.48
N MET A 238 2.26 -4.36 7.92
CA MET A 238 0.87 -4.24 8.37
C MET A 238 0.74 -3.45 9.68
N ILE A 239 1.81 -3.34 10.46
CA ILE A 239 1.80 -2.55 11.70
C ILE A 239 2.34 -1.15 11.42
N GLN A 240 1.54 -0.15 11.79
CA GLN A 240 1.95 1.24 11.81
C GLN A 240 2.47 1.58 13.21
N LYS A 241 3.78 1.77 13.31
CA LYS A 241 4.50 2.25 14.50
C LYS A 241 4.81 3.75 14.37
#